data_AF-A0A2V7UFD0-F1
#
_entry.id   AF-A0A2V7UFD0-F1
#
_cell.length_a   1.000
_cell.length_b   1.000
_cell.length_c   1.000
_cell.angle_alpha   90.00
_cell.angle_beta   90.00
_cell.angle_gamma   90.00
#
_symmetry.space_group_name_H-M   'P 1'
#
loop_
_entity.id
_entity.type
_entity.pdbx_description
1 polymer ?
#
loop_
_entity_poly.entity_id
_entity_poly.type
_entity_poly.pdbx_seq_one_letter_code
_entity_poly.pdbx_strand_id
1 'polypeptide(L)'
;MFGRRRTPAEFDAEIQAHLQIEGDRLRESGLSPEAAEAAARRAFGNVTAAQERYYESGRLLFWDRLAQDTRFALRLLARSPVLTAAVVATLALGIGATSAVFSLVHAVVLRPLAYEEPDRLVQLYESGLRSGGEADWVSFPNFRDWRAGTRVFAEISAY
;
A
#
# COMPACT_ATOMS: atom_id res chain seq x y z
N MET A 1 -15.74 -6.65 0.00
CA MET A 1 -17.16 -6.26 0.03
C MET A 1 -17.30 -5.03 0.91
N PHE A 2 -17.55 -3.86 0.32
CA PHE A 2 -17.80 -2.63 1.07
C PHE A 2 -19.22 -2.68 1.63
N GLY A 3 -19.34 -2.83 2.95
CA GLY A 3 -20.63 -2.82 3.64
C GLY A 3 -21.36 -1.52 3.38
N ARG A 4 -22.56 -1.61 2.80
CA ARG A 4 -23.47 -0.49 2.60
C ARG A 4 -23.70 0.16 3.97
N ARG A 5 -23.34 1.44 4.12
CA ARG A 5 -23.69 2.22 5.31
C ARG A 5 -25.21 2.37 5.32
N ARG A 6 -25.86 1.93 6.41
CA ARG A 6 -27.29 2.17 6.60
C ARG A 6 -27.54 3.68 6.61
N THR A 7 -28.54 4.14 5.89
CA THR A 7 -28.90 5.57 5.92
C THR A 7 -29.69 5.88 7.20
N PRO A 8 -29.67 7.15 7.65
CA PRO A 8 -30.61 7.68 8.66
C PRO A 8 -32.04 7.15 8.51
N ALA A 9 -32.57 7.22 7.28
CA ALA A 9 -33.93 6.81 6.97
C ALA A 9 -34.14 5.29 7.09
N GLU A 10 -33.14 4.48 6.73
CA GLU A 10 -33.18 3.02 6.90
C GLU A 10 -33.16 2.63 8.39
N PHE A 11 -32.38 3.34 9.20
CA PHE A 11 -32.37 3.12 10.65
C PHE A 11 -33.72 3.47 11.28
N ASP A 12 -34.28 4.63 10.95
CA ASP A 12 -35.59 5.04 11.47
C ASP A 12 -36.70 4.07 11.06
N ALA A 13 -36.67 3.58 9.82
CA ALA A 13 -37.60 2.55 9.35
C ALA A 13 -37.47 1.23 10.13
N GLU A 14 -36.24 0.81 10.46
CA GLU A 14 -35.98 -0.40 11.26
C GLU A 14 -36.49 -0.26 12.69
N ILE A 15 -36.31 0.91 13.32
CA ILE A 15 -36.86 1.21 14.66
C ILE A 15 -38.39 1.16 14.64
N GLN A 16 -39.03 1.80 13.66
CA GLN A 16 -40.49 1.81 13.53
C GLN A 16 -41.03 0.39 13.30
N ALA A 17 -40.37 -0.41 12.47
CA ALA A 17 -40.74 -1.80 12.26
C ALA A 17 -40.66 -2.62 13.56
N HIS A 18 -39.63 -2.39 14.38
CA HIS A 18 -39.49 -3.10 15.66
C HIS A 18 -40.58 -2.70 16.66
N LEU A 19 -40.92 -1.41 16.72
CA LEU A 19 -41.99 -0.89 17.57
C LEU A 19 -43.37 -1.42 17.14
N GLN A 20 -43.62 -1.56 15.83
CA GLN A 20 -44.85 -2.14 15.31
C GLN A 20 -44.99 -3.62 15.68
N ILE A 21 -43.95 -4.42 15.44
CA ILE A 21 -43.98 -5.85 15.76
C ILE A 21 -44.30 -6.07 17.24
N GLU A 22 -43.66 -5.32 18.14
CA GLU A 22 -43.90 -5.45 19.57
C GLU A 22 -45.28 -4.90 19.98
N GLY A 23 -45.73 -3.82 19.34
CA GLY A 23 -47.06 -3.27 19.53
C GLY A 23 -48.17 -4.25 19.14
N ASP A 24 -48.03 -4.92 18.00
CA ASP A 24 -49.00 -5.91 17.52
C ASP A 24 -49.04 -7.13 18.46
N ARG A 25 -47.88 -7.61 18.92
CA ARG A 25 -47.78 -8.70 19.89
C ARG A 25 -48.49 -8.38 21.22
N LEU A 26 -48.37 -7.14 21.68
CA LEU A 26 -49.04 -6.67 22.91
C LEU A 26 -50.55 -6.51 22.71
N ARG A 27 -51.01 -6.20 21.49
CA ARG A 27 -52.45 -6.19 21.18
C ARG A 27 -53.01 -7.60 21.14
N GLU A 28 -52.27 -8.55 20.57
CA GLU A 28 -52.64 -9.97 20.58
C GLU A 28 -52.73 -10.55 22.00
N SER A 29 -51.95 -10.03 22.95
CA SER A 29 -52.04 -10.39 24.36
C SER A 29 -53.16 -9.70 25.14
N GLY A 30 -53.98 -8.88 24.46
CA GLY A 30 -55.21 -8.29 24.99
C GLY A 30 -55.11 -6.83 25.43
N LEU A 31 -53.99 -6.14 25.17
CA LEU A 31 -53.90 -4.69 25.45
C LEU A 31 -54.67 -3.88 24.42
N SER A 32 -55.22 -2.74 24.86
CA SER A 32 -55.79 -1.74 23.95
C SER A 32 -54.70 -1.17 23.02
N PRO A 33 -55.08 -0.67 21.83
CA PRO A 33 -54.12 -0.18 20.83
C PRO A 33 -53.18 0.89 21.39
N GLU A 34 -53.73 1.85 22.13
CA GLU A 34 -52.98 2.96 22.72
C GLU A 34 -52.05 2.47 23.85
N ALA A 35 -52.51 1.51 24.66
CA ALA A 35 -51.71 0.95 25.74
C ALA A 35 -50.55 0.09 25.21
N ALA A 36 -50.77 -0.65 24.13
CA ALA A 36 -49.78 -1.48 23.47
C ALA A 36 -48.66 -0.64 22.82
N GLU A 37 -49.01 0.44 22.10
CA GLU A 37 -48.02 1.36 21.53
C GLU A 37 -47.19 2.05 22.62
N ALA A 38 -47.83 2.50 23.70
CA ALA A 38 -47.15 3.12 24.83
C ALA A 38 -46.24 2.14 25.58
N ALA A 39 -46.59 0.86 25.64
CA ALA A 39 -45.77 -0.20 26.24
C ALA A 39 -44.60 -0.58 25.33
N ALA A 40 -44.80 -0.72 24.02
CA ALA A 40 -43.74 -0.99 23.04
C ALA A 40 -42.66 0.10 23.03
N ARG A 41 -43.06 1.38 23.07
CA ARG A 41 -42.10 2.50 23.17
C ARG A 41 -41.30 2.48 24.48
N ARG A 42 -41.91 2.10 25.59
CA ARG A 42 -41.23 1.96 26.89
C ARG A 42 -40.27 0.77 26.90
N ALA A 43 -40.64 -0.35 26.29
CA ALA A 43 -39.80 -1.54 26.18
C ALA A 43 -38.59 -1.32 25.27
N PHE A 44 -38.75 -0.54 24.19
CA PHE A 44 -37.66 -0.21 23.27
C PHE A 44 -36.57 0.66 23.92
N GLY A 45 -36.94 1.51 24.88
CA GLY A 45 -36.01 2.37 25.60
C GLY A 45 -35.65 3.65 24.84
N ASN A 46 -34.49 4.26 25.17
CA ASN A 46 -34.11 5.57 24.64
C ASN A 46 -33.58 5.47 23.19
N VAL A 47 -34.49 5.67 22.22
CA VAL A 47 -34.21 5.72 20.77
C VAL A 47 -33.17 6.79 20.43
N THR A 48 -33.21 7.94 21.09
CA THR A 48 -32.29 9.06 20.86
C THR A 48 -30.85 8.67 21.20
N ALA A 49 -30.63 7.92 22.29
CA ALA A 49 -29.32 7.42 22.65
C ALA A 49 -28.79 6.36 21.66
N ALA A 50 -29.67 5.62 21.00
CA ALA A 50 -29.31 4.69 19.93
C ALA A 50 -28.96 5.43 18.62
N GLN A 51 -29.70 6.50 18.29
CA GLN A 51 -29.40 7.38 17.16
C GLN A 51 -28.09 8.14 17.37
N GLU A 52 -27.83 8.73 18.54
CA GLU A 52 -26.58 9.45 18.84
C GLU A 52 -25.34 8.59 18.57
N ARG A 53 -25.35 7.33 19.02
CA ARG A 53 -24.26 6.37 18.76
C ARG A 53 -24.08 6.05 17.27
N TYR A 54 -25.15 6.13 16.49
CA TYR A 54 -25.15 5.89 15.04
C TYR A 54 -24.67 7.11 14.23
N TYR A 55 -25.04 8.32 14.66
CA TYR A 55 -24.66 9.56 13.97
C TYR A 55 -23.25 10.04 14.30
N GLU A 56 -22.78 9.82 15.53
CA GLU A 56 -21.43 10.21 15.94
C GLU A 56 -20.34 9.43 15.17
N SER A 57 -20.62 8.20 14.74
CA SER A 57 -19.61 7.19 14.42
C SER A 57 -18.97 7.26 13.02
N GLY A 58 -19.24 8.29 12.20
CA GLY A 58 -18.87 8.25 10.78
C GLY A 58 -17.42 8.58 10.42
N ARG A 59 -16.93 9.77 10.78
CA ARG A 59 -15.69 10.33 10.19
C ARG A 59 -14.86 11.18 11.15
N LEU A 60 -15.49 12.00 11.98
CA LEU A 60 -14.77 12.82 12.98
C LEU A 60 -14.17 11.94 14.08
N LEU A 61 -14.96 11.02 14.62
CA LEU A 61 -14.50 10.04 15.61
C LEU A 61 -13.39 9.10 15.11
N PHE A 62 -13.34 8.82 13.79
CA PHE A 62 -12.23 8.05 13.23
C PHE A 62 -10.91 8.83 13.31
N TRP A 63 -10.92 10.12 12.94
CA TRP A 63 -9.74 10.97 13.01
C TRP A 63 -9.29 11.20 14.45
N ASP A 64 -10.23 11.43 15.37
CA ASP A 64 -9.91 11.61 16.79
C ASP A 64 -9.28 10.34 17.39
N ARG A 65 -9.84 9.16 17.08
CA ARG A 65 -9.25 7.87 17.49
C ARG A 65 -7.87 7.65 16.89
N LEU A 66 -7.70 7.90 15.58
CA LEU A 66 -6.41 7.74 14.92
C LEU A 66 -5.35 8.65 15.54
N ALA A 67 -5.70 9.91 15.84
CA ALA A 67 -4.79 10.85 16.49
C ALA A 67 -4.44 10.41 17.92
N GLN A 68 -5.42 9.92 18.68
CA GLN A 68 -5.22 9.41 20.04
C GLN A 68 -4.32 8.17 20.05
N ASP A 69 -4.59 7.20 19.17
CA ASP A 69 -3.81 5.97 19.03
C ASP A 69 -2.38 6.26 18.58
N THR A 70 -2.20 7.18 17.62
CA THR A 70 -0.88 7.60 17.15
C THR A 70 -0.08 8.28 18.28
N ARG A 71 -0.70 9.19 19.03
CA ARG A 71 -0.06 9.85 20.17
C ARG A 71 0.32 8.85 21.25
N PHE A 72 -0.54 7.87 21.51
CA PHE A 72 -0.27 6.80 22.45
C PHE A 72 0.90 5.92 22.00
N ALA A 73 0.92 5.50 20.73
CA ALA A 73 2.00 4.72 20.14
C ALA A 73 3.34 5.45 20.22
N LEU A 74 3.38 6.74 19.85
CA LEU A 74 4.60 7.56 19.97
C LEU A 74 5.10 7.65 21.41
N ARG A 75 4.19 7.79 22.39
CA ARG A 75 4.55 7.79 23.81
C ARG A 75 5.08 6.44 24.29
N LEU A 76 4.56 5.34 23.75
CA LEU A 76 5.05 3.99 24.03
C LEU A 76 6.47 3.81 23.47
N LEU A 77 6.70 4.21 22.22
CA LEU A 77 8.02 4.17 21.58
C LEU A 77 9.06 4.98 22.36
N ALA A 78 8.68 6.15 22.88
CA ALA A 78 9.54 7.00 23.71
C ALA A 78 9.82 6.40 25.10
N ARG A 79 8.95 5.52 25.62
CA ARG A 79 9.15 4.81 26.89
C ARG A 79 10.14 3.65 26.78
N SER A 80 10.30 3.06 25.59
CA SER A 80 11.21 1.94 25.33
C SER A 80 12.27 2.28 24.28
N PRO A 81 13.13 3.29 24.52
CA PRO A 81 14.00 3.87 23.48
C PRO A 81 15.00 2.87 22.89
N VAL A 82 15.51 1.92 23.69
CA VAL A 82 16.48 0.93 23.22
C VAL A 82 15.85 -0.04 22.20
N LEU A 83 14.69 -0.60 22.53
CA LEU A 83 13.96 -1.48 21.63
C LEU A 83 13.54 -0.74 20.36
N THR A 84 12.98 0.47 20.52
CA THR A 84 12.60 1.32 19.39
C THR A 84 13.79 1.57 18.47
N ALA A 85 14.95 1.95 19.01
CA ALA A 85 16.16 2.19 18.22
C ALA A 85 16.62 0.93 17.47
N ALA A 86 16.62 -0.24 18.11
CA ALA A 86 17.00 -1.50 17.48
C ALA A 86 16.07 -1.86 16.29
N VAL A 87 14.76 -1.70 16.49
CA VAL A 87 13.77 -1.94 15.43
C VAL A 87 13.93 -0.93 14.29
N VAL A 88 14.08 0.36 14.60
CA VAL A 88 14.29 1.42 13.61
C VAL A 88 15.56 1.17 12.80
N ALA A 89 16.67 0.81 13.45
CA ALA A 89 17.93 0.49 12.79
C ALA A 89 17.78 -0.72 11.86
N THR A 90 17.10 -1.77 12.32
CA THR A 90 16.86 -2.98 11.51
C THR A 90 16.04 -2.65 10.26
N LEU A 91 14.96 -1.87 10.41
CA LEU A 91 14.13 -1.42 9.31
C LEU A 91 14.91 -0.52 8.34
N ALA A 92 15.67 0.45 8.87
CA ALA A 92 16.48 1.36 8.08
C ALA A 92 17.54 0.61 7.25
N LEU A 93 18.20 -0.39 7.83
CA LEU A 93 19.16 -1.23 7.13
C LEU A 93 18.49 -2.06 6.03
N GLY A 94 17.35 -2.70 6.29
CA GLY A 94 16.65 -3.50 5.29
C GLY A 94 16.15 -2.66 4.10
N ILE A 95 15.55 -1.50 4.39
CA ILE A 95 15.05 -0.57 3.38
C ILE A 95 16.22 0.05 2.60
N GLY A 96 17.27 0.48 3.31
CA GLY A 96 18.45 1.10 2.73
C GLY A 96 19.23 0.14 1.83
N ALA A 97 19.44 -1.10 2.27
CA ALA A 97 20.12 -2.13 1.49
C ALA A 97 19.35 -2.44 0.19
N THR A 98 18.03 -2.65 0.30
CA THR A 98 17.18 -2.89 -0.88
C THR A 98 17.25 -1.70 -1.85
N SER A 99 17.11 -0.48 -1.34
CA SER A 99 17.16 0.74 -2.14
C SER A 99 18.53 0.95 -2.79
N ALA A 100 19.63 0.63 -2.09
CA ALA A 100 20.99 0.75 -2.60
C ALA A 100 21.26 -0.23 -3.74
N VAL A 101 20.83 -1.50 -3.59
CA VAL A 101 20.95 -2.50 -4.66
C VAL A 101 20.18 -2.04 -5.90
N PHE A 102 18.92 -1.62 -5.75
CA PHE A 102 18.13 -1.10 -6.88
C PHE A 102 18.75 0.15 -7.50
N SER A 103 19.28 1.07 -6.69
CA SER A 103 19.95 2.27 -7.20
C SER A 103 21.21 1.94 -7.99
N LEU A 104 22.01 0.97 -7.51
CA LEU A 104 23.21 0.51 -8.20
C LEU A 104 22.85 -0.20 -9.51
N VAL A 105 21.88 -1.11 -9.49
CA VAL A 105 21.37 -1.78 -10.69
C VAL A 105 20.85 -0.74 -11.67
N HIS A 106 20.08 0.24 -11.21
CA HIS A 106 19.60 1.30 -12.06
C HIS A 106 20.75 2.12 -12.67
N ALA A 107 21.76 2.46 -11.89
CA ALA A 107 22.90 3.26 -12.34
C ALA A 107 23.83 2.54 -13.32
N VAL A 108 24.03 1.22 -13.13
CA VAL A 108 25.00 0.44 -13.90
C VAL A 108 24.35 -0.32 -15.07
N VAL A 109 23.15 -0.88 -14.86
CA VAL A 109 22.49 -1.75 -15.84
C VAL A 109 21.45 -0.99 -16.64
N LEU A 110 20.64 -0.14 -16.00
CA LEU A 110 19.46 0.46 -16.64
C LEU A 110 19.68 1.88 -17.14
N ARG A 111 20.69 2.59 -16.64
CA ARG A 111 21.01 3.93 -17.13
C ARG A 111 21.59 3.75 -18.53
N PRO A 112 20.92 4.27 -19.58
CA PRO A 112 21.47 4.18 -20.92
C PRO A 112 22.86 4.82 -20.88
N LEU A 113 23.86 4.10 -21.38
CA LEU A 113 25.20 4.65 -21.53
C LEU A 113 25.08 6.02 -22.23
N ALA A 114 25.86 7.01 -21.81
CA ALA A 114 25.80 8.38 -22.32
C ALA A 114 26.35 8.48 -23.76
N TYR A 115 25.77 7.70 -24.67
CA TYR A 115 25.96 7.74 -26.10
C TYR A 115 24.64 8.19 -26.71
N GLU A 116 24.71 9.01 -27.76
CA GLU A 116 23.54 9.58 -28.44
C GLU A 116 22.57 8.50 -28.95
N GLU A 117 23.07 7.30 -29.25
CA GLU A 117 22.31 6.18 -29.85
C GLU A 117 22.66 4.84 -29.17
N PRO A 118 22.18 4.58 -27.94
CA PRO A 118 22.56 3.41 -27.16
C PRO A 118 22.10 2.08 -27.76
N ASP A 119 21.05 2.09 -28.59
CA ASP A 119 20.53 0.94 -29.32
C ASP A 119 21.42 0.48 -30.49
N ARG A 120 22.37 1.33 -30.92
CA ARG A 120 23.33 1.01 -31.99
C ARG A 120 24.69 0.56 -31.48
N LEU A 121 24.86 0.48 -30.17
CA LEU A 121 26.09 -0.02 -29.54
C LEU A 121 26.15 -1.54 -29.61
N VAL A 122 27.28 -2.06 -30.07
CA VAL A 122 27.58 -3.50 -30.06
C VAL A 122 28.95 -3.73 -29.45
N GLN A 123 29.12 -4.85 -28.75
CA GLN A 123 30.39 -5.25 -28.17
C GLN A 123 31.11 -6.23 -29.11
N LEU A 124 32.37 -5.95 -29.43
CA LEU A 124 33.20 -6.78 -30.30
C LEU A 124 34.09 -7.69 -29.45
N TYR A 125 34.16 -8.97 -29.82
CA TYR A 125 34.99 -9.99 -29.18
C TYR A 125 35.82 -10.72 -30.23
N GLU A 126 36.99 -11.22 -29.85
CA GLU A 126 37.74 -12.16 -30.68
C GLU A 126 37.17 -13.57 -30.51
N SER A 127 37.10 -14.35 -31.59
CA SER A 127 36.82 -15.79 -31.48
C SER A 127 38.11 -16.55 -31.72
N GLY A 128 38.74 -17.04 -30.66
CA GLY A 128 39.97 -17.81 -30.72
C GLY A 128 39.70 -19.31 -30.83
N LEU A 129 40.54 -20.04 -31.59
CA LEU A 129 40.57 -21.51 -31.53
C LEU A 129 41.02 -22.02 -30.14
N ARG A 130 41.76 -21.18 -29.39
CA ARG A 130 42.24 -21.48 -28.03
C ARG A 130 41.16 -21.32 -26.96
N SER A 131 40.15 -20.49 -27.19
CA SER A 131 38.98 -20.31 -26.32
C SER A 131 37.82 -21.24 -26.69
N GLY A 132 38.04 -22.23 -27.56
CA GLY A 132 36.97 -23.13 -28.00
C GLY A 132 35.88 -22.44 -28.84
N GLY A 133 36.17 -21.28 -29.43
CA GLY A 133 35.18 -20.47 -30.15
C GLY A 133 34.34 -19.56 -29.25
N GLU A 134 34.63 -19.50 -27.95
CA GLU A 134 34.03 -18.51 -27.05
C GLU A 134 34.61 -17.12 -27.27
N ALA A 135 33.79 -16.11 -26.96
CA ALA A 135 34.15 -14.70 -26.99
C ALA A 135 35.35 -14.44 -26.06
N ASP A 136 36.49 -14.09 -26.66
CA ASP A 136 37.75 -13.78 -26.00
C ASP A 136 38.04 -12.27 -26.08
N TRP A 137 38.88 -11.80 -25.17
CA TRP A 137 39.30 -10.41 -25.12
C TRP A 137 40.12 -10.03 -26.35
N VAL A 138 39.83 -8.87 -26.92
CA VAL A 138 40.51 -8.38 -28.12
C VAL A 138 41.93 -7.91 -27.75
N SER A 139 42.93 -8.45 -28.43
CA SER A 139 44.31 -7.98 -28.25
C SER A 139 44.48 -6.58 -28.84
N PHE A 140 45.31 -5.74 -28.22
CA PHE A 140 45.52 -4.36 -28.70
C PHE A 140 45.95 -4.26 -30.18
N PRO A 141 46.82 -5.15 -30.71
CA PRO A 141 47.13 -5.16 -32.14
C PRO A 141 45.90 -5.41 -33.02
N ASN A 142 45.08 -6.41 -32.69
CA ASN A 142 43.86 -6.73 -33.45
C ASN A 142 42.83 -5.59 -33.38
N PHE A 143 42.70 -4.93 -32.23
CA PHE A 143 41.90 -3.71 -32.10
C PHE A 143 42.37 -2.63 -33.09
N ARG A 144 43.68 -2.40 -33.22
CA ARG A 144 44.21 -1.42 -34.18
C ARG A 144 43.91 -1.81 -35.62
N ASP A 145 44.05 -3.08 -35.96
CA ASP A 145 43.77 -3.58 -37.30
C ASP A 145 42.29 -3.45 -37.65
N TRP A 146 41.38 -3.78 -36.72
CA TRP A 146 39.94 -3.60 -36.90
C TRP A 146 39.55 -2.14 -37.05
N ARG A 147 40.12 -1.25 -36.23
CA ARG A 147 39.88 0.19 -36.30
C ARG A 147 40.34 0.79 -37.63
N ALA A 148 41.44 0.28 -38.19
CA ALA A 148 41.95 0.75 -39.49
C ALA A 148 41.19 0.16 -40.69
N GLY A 149 40.63 -1.05 -40.55
CA GLY A 149 40.04 -1.80 -41.66
C GLY A 149 38.51 -1.76 -41.76
N THR A 150 37.78 -1.33 -40.72
CA THR A 150 36.32 -1.38 -40.75
C THR A 150 35.70 -0.25 -41.58
N ARG A 151 34.56 -0.54 -42.22
CA ARG A 151 33.66 0.46 -42.83
C ARG A 151 32.22 0.35 -42.34
N VAL A 152 31.95 -0.63 -41.47
CA VAL A 152 30.60 -0.98 -41.02
C VAL A 152 30.25 -0.23 -39.73
N PHE A 153 31.25 0.07 -38.90
CA PHE A 153 31.09 0.83 -37.66
C PHE A 153 31.53 2.28 -37.87
N ALA A 154 30.76 3.23 -37.32
CA ALA A 154 31.11 4.64 -37.36
C ALA A 154 32.36 4.95 -36.52
N GLU A 155 32.52 4.26 -35.39
CA GLU A 155 33.68 4.36 -34.50
C GLU A 155 33.91 3.01 -33.79
N ILE A 156 35.17 2.70 -33.50
CA ILE A 156 35.57 1.57 -32.63
C ILE A 156 36.49 2.13 -31.54
N SER A 157 36.12 1.85 -30.29
CA SER A 157 36.83 2.30 -29.09
C SER A 157 37.12 1.12 -28.16
N ALA A 158 38.24 1.22 -27.43
CA ALA A 158 38.64 0.27 -26.39
C ALA A 158 38.77 1.01 -25.06
N TYR A 159 38.48 0.33 -23.96
CA TYR A 159 38.49 0.86 -22.58
C TYR A 159 39.17 -0.12 -21.63
#